data_AF-A0A975PK76-F1
#
_entry.id   AF-A0A975PK76-F1
#
_cell.length_a   1.000
_cell.length_b   1.000
_cell.length_c   1.000
_cell.angle_alpha   90.00
_cell.angle_beta   90.00
_cell.angle_gamma   90.00
#
_symmetry.space_group_name_H-M   'P 1'
#
loop_
_entity.id
_entity.type
_entity.pdbx_description
1 polymer ?
#
loop_
_entity_poly.entity_id
_entity_poly.type
_entity_poly.pdbx_seq_one_letter_code
_entity_poly.pdbx_strand_id
1 'polypeptide(L)' 'MVSKEKINRINELARISKERELSALEKEEQQKLRKEYINSFRKSFSKQLENIELVD' A
#
# COMPACT_ATOMS: atom_id res chain seq x y z
N MET A 1 -1.55 -3.53 -10.24
CA MET A 1 -2.43 -3.31 -9.08
C MET A 1 -2.08 -4.34 -8.04
N VAL A 2 -1.86 -3.94 -6.79
CA VAL A 2 -1.63 -4.89 -5.68
C VAL A 2 -2.93 -5.63 -5.38
N SER A 3 -2.85 -6.94 -5.15
CA SER A 3 -4.00 -7.78 -4.83
C SER A 3 -4.72 -7.32 -3.57
N LYS A 4 -6.05 -7.42 -3.55
CA LYS A 4 -6.89 -7.05 -2.38
C LYS A 4 -6.43 -7.75 -1.09
N GLU A 5 -5.97 -9.00 -1.20
CA GLU A 5 -5.44 -9.77 -0.07
C GLU A 5 -4.23 -9.09 0.61
N LYS A 6 -3.28 -8.57 -0.17
CA LYS A 6 -2.12 -7.86 0.37
C LYS A 6 -2.52 -6.55 1.04
N ILE A 7 -3.52 -5.85 0.51
CA ILE A 7 -4.07 -4.63 1.12
C ILE A 7 -4.75 -4.96 2.46
N ASN A 8 -5.54 -6.03 2.50
CA ASN A 8 -6.17 -6.49 3.74
C ASN A 8 -5.13 -6.84 4.80
N ARG A 9 -4.03 -7.52 4.41
CA ARG A 9 -2.92 -7.83 5.31
C ARG A 9 -2.22 -6.58 5.84
N ILE A 10 -2.00 -5.56 5.01
CA ILE A 10 -1.46 -4.26 5.44
C ILE A 10 -2.39 -3.61 6.48
N ASN A 11 -3.71 -3.65 6.26
CA ASN A 11 -4.70 -3.09 7.17
C ASN A 11 -4.77 -3.85 8.50
N GLU A 12 -4.65 -5.17 8.46
CA GLU A 12 -4.59 -6.03 9.65
C GLU A 12 -3.35 -5.72 10.49
N LEU A 13 -2.17 -5.69 9.88
CA LEU A 13 -0.92 -5.29 10.55
C LEU A 13 -1.01 -3.86 11.09
N ALA A 14 -1.66 -2.94 10.38
CA ALA A 14 -1.88 -1.58 10.86
C ALA A 14 -2.85 -1.53 12.05
N ARG A 15 -3.87 -2.39 12.10
CA ARG A 15 -4.78 -2.49 13.25
C ARG A 15 -4.05 -3.07 14.46
N ILE A 16 -3.31 -4.16 14.25
CA ILE A 16 -2.48 -4.77 15.29
C ILE A 16 -1.50 -3.74 15.85
N SER A 17 -0.83 -2.95 14.99
CA SER A 17 0.10 -1.89 15.42
C SER A 17 -0.52 -0.78 16.28
N LYS A 18 -1.85 -0.60 16.20
CA LYS A 18 -2.57 0.38 17.04
C LYS A 18 -2.96 -0.22 18.39
N GLU A 19 -3.21 -1.53 18.44
CA GLU A 19 -3.58 -2.25 19.67
C GLU A 19 -2.35 -2.68 20.47
N ARG A 20 -1.27 -3.09 19.77
CA ARG A 20 0.02 -3.50 20.35
C ARG A 20 1.19 -3.10 19.46
N GLU A 21 2.39 -3.11 20.01
CA GLU A 21 3.58 -3.02 19.17
C GLU A 21 3.70 -4.26 18.27
N LEU A 22 4.02 -4.01 16.99
CA LEU A 22 4.37 -5.05 16.05
C LEU A 22 5.74 -5.62 16.41
N SER A 23 5.87 -6.94 16.31
CA SER A 23 7.17 -7.61 16.39
C SER A 23 8.08 -7.19 15.24
N ALA A 24 9.38 -7.42 15.36
CA ALA A 24 10.34 -7.09 14.30
C ALA A 24 9.97 -7.74 12.96
N LEU A 25 9.54 -9.01 12.98
CA LEU A 25 9.11 -9.74 11.78
C LEU A 25 7.87 -9.11 11.13
N GLU A 26 6.87 -8.73 11.94
CA GLU A 26 5.65 -8.10 11.44
C GLU A 26 5.91 -6.69 10.88
N LYS A 27 6.84 -5.94 11.50
CA LYS A 27 7.27 -4.63 10.97
C LYS A 27 7.94 -4.79 9.61
N GLU A 28 8.77 -5.81 9.46
CA GLU A 28 9.45 -6.11 8.19
C GLU A 28 8.45 -6.52 7.10
N GLU A 29 7.49 -7.39 7.44
CA GLU A 29 6.38 -7.77 6.55
C GLU A 29 5.57 -6.54 6.12
N GLN A 30 5.19 -5.69 7.08
CA GLN A 30 4.42 -4.47 6.81
C GLN A 30 5.17 -3.50 5.89
N GLN A 31 6.48 -3.30 6.12
CA GLN A 31 7.30 -2.45 5.26
C GLN A 31 7.40 -3.00 3.84
N LYS A 32 7.63 -4.31 3.70
CA LYS A 32 7.71 -4.97 2.38
C LYS A 32 6.42 -4.82 1.61
N LEU A 33 5.28 -5.08 2.25
CA LEU A 33 3.96 -4.95 1.66
C LEU A 33 3.63 -3.48 1.29
N ARG A 34 3.97 -2.52 2.16
CA ARG A 34 3.79 -1.09 1.86
C ARG A 34 4.63 -0.62 0.69
N LYS A 35 5.88 -1.08 0.57
CA LYS A 35 6.77 -0.73 -0.54
C LYS A 35 6.21 -1.25 -1.87
N GLU A 36 5.70 -2.49 -1.88
CA GLU A 36 5.06 -3.07 -3.06
C GLU A 36 3.78 -2.30 -3.45
N TYR A 37 2.96 -1.93 -2.47
CA TYR A 37 1.77 -1.10 -2.66
C TYR A 37 2.10 0.24 -3.30
N ILE A 38 3.06 0.99 -2.73
CA ILE A 38 3.46 2.31 -3.23
C ILE A 38 3.99 2.21 -4.66
N ASN A 39 4.80 1.20 -4.97
CA ASN A 39 5.33 1.03 -6.32
C ASN A 39 4.22 0.77 -7.34
N SER A 40 3.27 -0.12 -7.04
CA SER A 40 2.12 -0.34 -7.93
C SER A 40 1.21 0.88 -8.00
N PHE A 41 1.05 1.62 -6.91
CA PHE A 41 0.22 2.82 -6.85
C PHE A 41 0.83 3.92 -7.72
N ARG A 42 2.13 4.20 -7.58
CA ARG A 42 2.85 5.19 -8.42
C ARG A 42 2.74 4.88 -9.90
N LYS A 43 2.87 3.61 -10.30
CA LYS A 43 2.71 3.19 -11.70
C LYS A 43 1.28 3.44 -12.20
N SER A 44 0.28 3.14 -11.40
CA SER A 44 -1.12 3.38 -11.74
C SER A 44 -1.47 4.87 -11.77
N PHE A 45 -0.93 5.64 -10.82
CA PHE A 45 -1.18 7.07 -10.67
C PHE A 45 -0.54 7.88 -11.80
N SER A 46 0.68 7.53 -12.21
CA SER A 46 1.33 8.17 -13.37
C SER A 46 0.50 7.97 -14.63
N LYS A 47 0.02 6.74 -14.87
CA LYS A 47 -0.90 6.45 -15.97
C LYS A 47 -2.20 7.25 -15.85
N GLN A 48 -2.73 7.44 -14.64
CA GLN A 48 -3.95 8.21 -14.43
C GLN A 48 -3.75 9.70 -14.73
N LEU A 49 -2.61 10.28 -14.33
CA LEU A 49 -2.21 11.65 -14.65
C LEU A 49 -2.09 11.89 -16.16
N GLU A 50 -1.52 10.94 -16.91
CA GLU A 50 -1.41 11.04 -18.38
C GLU A 50 -2.78 11.09 -19.07
N ASN A 51 -3.83 10.58 -18.43
CA ASN A 51 -5.19 10.59 -18.96
C ASN A 51 -6.05 11.77 -18.44
N ILE A 52 -5.47 12.70 -17.67
CA ILE A 52 -6.19 13.91 -17.27
C ILE A 52 -6.12 14.90 -18.42
N GLU A 53 -7.23 15.04 -19.15
CA GLU A 53 -7.44 16.17 -20.05
C GLU A 53 -7.95 17.37 -19.25
N LEU A 54 -7.22 18.49 -19.34
CA LEU A 54 -7.72 19.78 -18.87
C LEU A 54 -8.72 20.29 -19.91
N VAL A 55 -9.98 20.35 -19.51
CA VAL A 55 -11.06 20.94 -20.31
C VAL A 55 -11.20 22.40 -19.87
N ASP A 56 -11.02 23.34 -20.81
CA ASP A 56 -11.21 24.79 -20.63
C ASP A 56 -12.66 25.20 -20.92
#